data_AF-A0A1P8JTN9-F1
#
_entry.id   AF-A0A1P8JTN9-F1
#
_cell.length_a   1.000
_cell.length_b   1.000
_cell.length_c   1.000
_cell.angle_alpha   90.00
_cell.angle_beta   90.00
_cell.angle_gamma   90.00
#
_symmetry.space_group_name_H-M   'P 1'
#
loop_
_entity.id
_entity.type
_entity.pdbx_description
1 polymer ?
#
loop_
_entity_poly.entity_id
_entity_poly.type
_entity_poly.pdbx_seq_one_letter_code
_entity_poly.pdbx_strand_id
1 'polypeptide(L)' 'MPNKDRHQIPPTPVRLPDSLKADLKKSASKNDRSLNGEIVNRLRSTFDDHNPSQLKGARA' A
#
# COMPACT_ATOMS: atom_id res chain seq x y z
N MET A 1 -4.96 20.01 9.89
CA MET A 1 -4.96 18.67 10.54
C MET A 1 -3.54 18.41 11.03
N PRO A 2 -3.31 18.10 12.31
CA PRO A 2 -1.96 17.82 12.79
C PRO A 2 -1.38 16.64 11.99
N ASN A 3 -0.17 16.82 11.49
CA ASN A 3 0.58 15.80 10.75
C ASN A 3 0.87 14.66 11.72
N LYS A 4 -0.01 13.65 11.75
CA LYS A 4 0.14 12.52 12.66
C LYS A 4 1.36 11.74 12.19
N ASP A 5 2.44 11.81 12.97
CA ASP A 5 3.67 11.11 12.65
C ASP A 5 3.32 9.67 12.27
N ARG A 6 3.84 9.15 11.16
CA ARG A 6 3.55 7.78 10.70
C ARG A 6 3.92 6.73 11.76
N HIS A 7 4.76 7.12 12.73
CA HIS A 7 5.13 6.34 13.91
C HIS A 7 4.05 6.26 15.00
N GLN A 8 3.01 7.09 14.95
CA GLN A 8 1.88 7.08 15.89
C GLN A 8 0.72 6.17 15.46
N ILE A 9 0.80 5.55 14.26
CA ILE A 9 -0.24 4.61 13.82
C ILE A 9 0.12 3.22 14.39
N PRO A 10 -0.71 2.64 15.28
CA PRO A 10 -0.44 1.31 15.80
C PRO A 10 -0.47 0.28 14.66
N PRO A 11 0.40 -0.74 14.71
CA PRO A 11 0.44 -1.77 13.68
C PRO A 11 -0.89 -2.55 13.65
N THR A 12 -1.38 -2.84 12.44
CA THR A 12 -2.51 -3.75 12.24
C THR A 12 -1.95 -5.16 12.01
N PRO A 13 -2.13 -6.11 12.94
CA PRO A 13 -1.58 -7.45 12.79
C PRO A 13 -2.32 -8.22 11.69
N VAL A 14 -1.58 -8.71 10.70
CA VAL A 14 -2.10 -9.56 9.61
C VAL A 14 -1.37 -10.90 9.65
N ARG A 15 -2.11 -12.00 9.58
CA ARG A 15 -1.54 -13.34 9.44
C ARG A 15 -1.20 -13.56 7.96
N LEU A 16 0.09 -13.68 7.65
CA LEU A 16 0.59 -13.91 6.30
C LEU A 16 1.18 -15.33 6.22
N PRO A 17 0.73 -16.18 5.28
CA PRO A 17 1.45 -17.40 4.94
C PRO A 17 2.90 -17.09 4.51
N ASP A 18 3.83 -18.01 4.80
CA ASP A 18 5.25 -17.78 4.54
C ASP A 18 5.56 -17.52 3.06
N SER A 19 4.87 -18.24 2.16
CA SER A 19 4.98 -18.04 0.71
C SER A 19 4.60 -16.61 0.30
N LEU A 20 3.44 -16.13 0.75
CA LEU A 20 2.97 -14.78 0.46
C LEU A 20 3.92 -13.71 1.03
N LYS A 21 4.45 -13.94 2.24
CA LYS A 21 5.44 -13.03 2.84
C LYS A 21 6.73 -12.99 2.04
N ALA A 22 7.19 -14.12 1.49
CA ALA A 22 8.38 -14.19 0.64
C ALA A 22 8.16 -13.42 -0.67
N ASP A 23 7.01 -13.59 -1.31
CA ASP A 23 6.66 -12.86 -2.54
C ASP A 23 6.58 -11.35 -2.32
N LEU A 24 5.98 -10.92 -1.21
CA LEU A 24 5.92 -9.50 -0.83
C LEU A 24 7.30 -8.91 -0.57
N LYS A 25 8.21 -9.65 0.10
CA LYS A 25 9.59 -9.22 0.30
C LYS A 25 10.33 -9.07 -1.03
N LYS A 26 10.20 -10.05 -1.92
CA LYS A 26 10.82 -10.01 -3.25
C LYS A 26 10.33 -8.81 -4.06
N SER A 27 9.02 -8.53 -4.02
CA SER A 27 8.44 -7.36 -4.68
C SER A 27 8.93 -6.04 -4.07
N ALA A 28 8.97 -5.96 -2.74
CA ALA A 28 9.45 -4.78 -2.03
C ALA A 28 10.90 -4.43 -2.41
N SER A 29 11.78 -5.44 -2.45
CA SER A 29 13.18 -5.26 -2.90
C SER A 29 13.28 -4.82 -4.36
N LYS A 30 12.44 -5.34 -5.26
CA LYS A 30 12.44 -4.93 -6.68
C LYS A 30 11.98 -3.48 -6.89
N ASN A 31 11.17 -2.96 -5.97
CA ASN A 31 10.55 -1.64 -6.08
C ASN A 31 11.22 -0.59 -5.17
N ASP A 32 12.35 -0.91 -4.53
CA ASP A 32 13.03 -0.05 -3.54
C ASP A 32 12.10 0.43 -2.41
N ARG A 33 11.22 -0.46 -1.92
CA ARG A 33 10.29 -0.19 -0.81
C ARG A 33 10.58 -1.07 0.40
N SER A 34 10.20 -0.59 1.58
CA SER A 34 10.06 -1.46 2.74
C SER A 34 8.90 -2.44 2.54
N LEU A 35 8.93 -3.57 3.26
CA LEU A 35 7.82 -4.54 3.22
C LEU A 35 6.46 -3.89 3.53
N ASN A 36 6.42 -3.01 4.54
CA ASN A 36 5.21 -2.27 4.88
C ASN A 36 4.77 -1.33 3.75
N GLY A 37 5.72 -0.60 3.14
CA GLY A 37 5.42 0.29 2.01
C GLY A 37 4.85 -0.47 0.81
N GLU A 38 5.36 -1.64 0.52
CA GLU A 38 4.86 -2.50 -0.55
C GLU A 38 3.46 -3.06 -0.26
N ILE A 39 3.19 -3.49 0.98
CA ILE A 39 1.85 -3.93 1.41
C ILE A 39 0.83 -2.80 1.24
N VAL A 40 1.15 -1.61 1.73
CA VAL A 40 0.26 -0.43 1.62
C VAL A 40 0.04 -0.04 0.17
N ASN A 41 1.10 -0.06 -0.66
CA ASN A 41 0.99 0.26 -2.08
C ASN A 41 0.03 -0.69 -2.79
N ARG A 42 0.19 -2.01 -2.61
CA ARG A 42 -0.67 -3.03 -3.21
C ARG A 42 -2.12 -2.86 -2.78
N LEU A 43 -2.36 -2.69 -1.48
CA LEU A 43 -3.72 -2.47 -0.96
C LEU A 43 -4.35 -1.21 -1.58
N ARG A 44 -3.61 -0.10 -1.65
CA ARG A 44 -4.10 1.14 -2.26
C ARG A 44 -4.46 0.94 -3.74
N SER A 45 -3.57 0.31 -4.53
CA SER A 45 -3.84 0.03 -5.94
C SER A 45 -5.13 -0.77 -6.15
N THR A 46 -5.45 -1.72 -5.26
CA THR A 46 -6.73 -2.45 -5.36
C THR A 46 -7.97 -1.57 -5.20
N PHE A 47 -7.89 -0.46 -4.45
CA PHE A 47 -9.03 0.44 -4.26
C PHE A 47 -9.09 1.52 -5.34
N ASP A 48 -7.93 1.99 -5.82
CA ASP A 48 -7.85 3.02 -6.86
C ASP A 48 -8.36 2.49 -8.22
N ASP A 49 -8.06 1.23 -8.55
CA ASP A 49 -8.56 0.58 -9.78
C ASP A 49 -10.08 0.34 -9.76
N HIS A 50 -10.72 0.39 -8.59
CA HIS A 50 -12.16 0.24 -8.42
C HIS A 50 -12.92 1.57 -8.32
N ASN A 51 -12.26 2.72 -8.49
CA ASN A 51 -12.91 4.02 -8.40
C ASN A 51 -13.02 4.70 -9.79
N PRO A 52 -14.06 4.41 -10.61
CA PRO A 52 -14.25 5.03 -11.92
C PRO A 52 -14.55 6.54 -11.85
N SER A 53 -14.68 7.14 -10.67
CA SER A 53 -15.05 8.55 -10.51
C SER A 53 -13.91 9.55 -10.73
N GLN A 54 -12.65 9.11 -10.87
CA GLN A 54 -11.50 10.01 -10.96
C GLN A 54 -11.05 10.38 -12.41
N LEU A 55 -11.73 9.85 -13.44
CA LEU A 55 -11.47 10.18 -14.85
C LEU A 55 -12.14 11.48 -15.35
N LYS A 56 -12.88 12.22 -14.51
CA LYS A 56 -13.64 13.44 -14.92
C LYS A 56 -12.97 14.78 -14.59
N GLY A 57 -11.68 14.82 -14.27
CA GLY A 57 -10.99 16.06 -13.88
C GLY A 57 -10.01 16.66 -14.89
N ALA A 58 -9.55 15.90 -15.89
CA ALA A 58 -8.54 16.36 -16.85
C ALA A 58 -9.20 16.74 -18.18
N ARG A 59 -9.84 17.91 -18.22
CA ARG A 59 -9.99 18.79 -19.41
C ARG A 59 -10.97 19.93 -19.09
N ALA A 60 -10.42 21.10 -18.79
CA ALA A 60 -10.96 22.40 -19.14
C ALA A 60 -9.77 23.30 -19.50
#